data_AF-A0A369Q0Q5-F1
#
_entry.id   AF-A0A369Q0Q5-F1
#
_cell.length_a   1.000
_cell.length_b   1.000
_cell.length_c   1.000
_cell.angle_alpha   90.00
_cell.angle_beta   90.00
_cell.angle_gamma   90.00
#
_symmetry.space_group_name_H-M   'P 1'
#
loop_
_entity.id
_entity.type
_entity.pdbx_description
1 polymer ?
#
loop_
_entity_poly.entity_id
_entity_poly.type
_entity_poly.pdbx_seq_one_letter_code
_entity_poly.pdbx_strand_id
1 'polypeptide(L)'
;MIIKKHLSLRDILKFAGQHLTWLVPWMLLVTSLYYFTGWRFISIPWLPLSLIGTAVAFYVGFKNNQSYDRLWEARKIWGALVNNSRKFCTMVKNYSSTKSVDVQVHHEVRKEIIFRHIAYLYQLREQLLKPVPWEHVKLRWIYGSYNQRRREKVFRNFKKDLDQLEGMAYLSPEDKQALDRVHNKATQLLDKQTQAVQLLLNQHAINALQQIDLQTAINSFYEEQGRAERIKNSPFPRQYASLSFVFVGIFVFLLPFGIVGEFAKLGGAMVWLSVPVGSIIGFVYVMMELIGDYSENPFEGLSNDVPMLSICRNIEIDLLEMIGEQHIPKVIQAQENILF
;
A
#
# COMPACT_ATOMS: atom_id res chain seq x y z
N MET A 1 2.17 2.87 6.01
CA MET A 1 1.41 4.13 6.08
C MET A 1 2.15 5.20 6.89
N ILE A 2 2.29 6.41 6.36
CA ILE A 2 2.81 7.57 7.10
C ILE A 2 1.69 8.12 7.98
N ILE A 3 1.96 8.34 9.27
CA ILE A 3 0.98 8.88 10.24
C ILE A 3 1.24 10.34 10.63
N LYS A 4 2.31 10.95 10.10
CA LYS A 4 2.73 12.31 10.41
C LYS A 4 1.72 13.34 9.85
N LYS A 5 1.10 14.14 10.72
CA LYS A 5 0.06 15.14 10.36
C LYS A 5 0.51 16.13 9.27
N HIS A 6 1.78 16.53 9.27
CA HIS A 6 2.36 17.44 8.27
C HIS A 6 3.70 16.89 7.78
N LEU A 7 3.84 16.70 6.47
CA LEU A 7 5.13 16.38 5.85
C LEU A 7 6.01 17.63 5.88
N SER A 8 7.25 17.49 6.35
CA SER A 8 8.21 18.60 6.31
C SER A 8 8.85 18.70 4.92
N LEU A 9 9.41 19.87 4.58
CA LEU A 9 10.19 20.06 3.36
C LEU A 9 11.31 19.01 3.23
N ARG A 10 11.93 18.60 4.35
CA ARG A 10 12.95 17.54 4.39
C ARG A 10 12.39 16.16 4.02
N ASP A 11 11.12 15.87 4.31
CA ASP A 11 10.48 14.61 3.95
C ASP A 11 10.13 14.59 2.46
N ILE A 12 9.63 15.71 1.92
CA ILE A 12 9.38 15.91 0.49
C ILE A 12 10.69 15.79 -0.33
N LEU A 13 11.76 16.44 0.14
CA LEU A 13 13.09 16.34 -0.49
C LEU A 13 13.71 14.94 -0.37
N LYS A 14 13.44 14.17 0.68
CA LYS A 14 13.84 12.76 0.76
C LYS A 14 13.05 11.88 -0.22
N PHE A 15 11.78 12.18 -0.48
CA PHE A 15 10.95 11.40 -1.37
C PHE A 15 11.31 11.62 -2.85
N ALA A 16 11.36 12.89 -3.29
CA ALA A 16 11.57 13.23 -4.71
C ALA A 16 12.69 14.25 -4.97
N GLY A 17 13.42 14.72 -3.95
CA GLY A 17 14.47 15.75 -4.14
C GLY A 17 15.60 15.31 -5.08
N GLN A 18 15.77 14.01 -5.32
CA GLN A 18 16.64 13.49 -6.39
C GLN A 18 16.29 14.04 -7.78
N HIS A 19 15.03 14.45 -8.03
CA HIS A 19 14.65 15.00 -9.33
C HIS A 19 15.13 16.45 -9.52
N LEU A 20 15.41 17.18 -8.43
CA LEU A 20 16.03 18.51 -8.51
C LEU A 20 17.46 18.45 -9.09
N THR A 21 18.16 17.32 -8.96
CA THR A 21 19.55 17.18 -9.45
C THR A 21 19.67 17.12 -10.97
N TRP A 22 18.57 16.89 -11.70
CA TRP A 22 18.52 17.00 -13.17
C TRP A 22 17.64 18.17 -13.63
N LEU A 23 16.58 18.52 -12.90
CA LEU A 23 15.76 19.71 -13.18
C LEU A 23 16.60 20.99 -13.15
N VAL A 24 17.39 21.20 -12.07
CA VAL A 24 18.17 22.43 -11.90
C VAL A 24 19.25 22.57 -12.99
N PRO A 25 20.07 21.55 -13.30
CA PRO A 25 21.00 21.64 -14.43
C PRO A 25 20.33 21.82 -15.79
N TRP A 26 19.17 21.21 -16.04
CA TRP A 26 18.45 21.40 -17.30
C TRP A 26 17.96 22.84 -17.48
N MET A 27 17.32 23.38 -16.44
CA MET A 27 16.92 24.79 -16.39
C MET A 27 18.13 25.72 -16.54
N LEU A 28 19.20 25.46 -15.80
CA LEU A 28 20.44 26.24 -15.84
C LEU A 28 21.09 26.22 -17.24
N LEU A 29 21.13 25.07 -17.91
CA LEU A 29 21.70 24.91 -19.25
C LEU A 29 20.96 25.77 -20.27
N VAL A 30 19.63 25.66 -20.35
CA VAL A 30 18.83 26.42 -21.32
C VAL A 30 18.89 27.93 -21.03
N THR A 31 18.83 28.33 -19.75
CA THR A 31 18.99 29.74 -19.36
C THR A 31 20.39 30.28 -19.70
N SER A 32 21.44 29.50 -19.48
CA SER A 32 22.82 29.89 -19.80
C SER A 32 23.03 30.01 -21.31
N LEU A 33 22.49 29.07 -22.10
CA LEU A 33 22.52 29.16 -23.56
C LEU A 33 21.83 30.45 -24.03
N TYR A 34 20.58 30.69 -23.60
CA TYR A 34 19.83 31.90 -23.94
C TYR A 34 20.59 33.19 -23.60
N TYR A 35 21.19 33.26 -22.40
CA TYR A 35 21.89 34.45 -21.90
C TYR A 35 23.24 34.70 -22.60
N PHE A 36 24.09 33.67 -22.73
CA PHE A 36 25.46 33.84 -23.24
C PHE A 36 25.59 33.80 -24.76
N THR A 37 24.80 32.99 -25.47
CA THR A 37 24.87 32.92 -26.94
C THR A 37 23.94 33.92 -27.63
N GLY A 38 23.04 34.55 -26.88
CA GLY A 38 22.01 35.45 -27.41
C GLY A 38 20.98 34.75 -28.31
N TRP A 39 20.89 33.41 -28.27
CA TRP A 39 20.00 32.60 -29.10
C TRP A 39 18.52 32.76 -28.72
N ARG A 40 17.95 33.92 -29.04
CA ARG A 40 16.53 34.26 -28.75
C ARG A 40 15.53 33.29 -29.40
N PHE A 41 15.91 32.60 -30.48
CA PHE A 41 15.09 31.60 -31.16
C PHE A 41 14.81 30.34 -30.30
N ILE A 42 15.58 30.11 -29.24
CA ILE A 42 15.32 29.05 -28.25
C ILE A 42 14.01 29.31 -27.48
N SER A 43 13.60 30.58 -27.33
CA SER A 43 12.39 30.91 -26.61
C SER A 43 11.14 30.51 -27.41
N ILE A 44 10.33 29.62 -26.85
CA ILE A 44 8.99 29.33 -27.37
C ILE A 44 7.97 30.31 -26.75
N PRO A 45 6.84 30.59 -27.41
CA PRO A 45 5.78 31.41 -26.80
C PRO A 45 5.22 30.77 -25.53
N TRP A 46 5.01 31.58 -24.48
CA TRP A 46 4.50 31.09 -23.19
C TRP A 46 3.09 30.51 -23.25
N LEU A 47 2.20 31.12 -24.04
CA LEU A 47 0.77 30.76 -24.06
C LEU A 47 0.54 29.27 -24.45
N PRO A 48 1.08 28.74 -25.57
CA PRO A 48 1.02 27.30 -25.86
C PRO A 48 1.57 26.40 -24.75
N LEU A 49 2.70 26.77 -24.13
CA LEU A 49 3.29 25.97 -23.04
C LEU A 49 2.38 25.95 -21.80
N SER A 50 1.77 27.09 -21.44
CA SER A 50 0.81 27.16 -20.33
C SER A 50 -0.46 26.34 -20.57
N LEU A 51 -0.94 26.27 -21.82
CA LEU A 51 -2.07 25.43 -22.21
C LEU A 51 -1.72 23.94 -22.09
N ILE A 52 -0.52 23.53 -22.55
CA ILE A 52 -0.01 22.17 -22.37
C ILE A 52 0.10 21.84 -20.88
N GLY A 53 0.76 22.69 -20.08
CA GLY A 53 0.88 22.48 -18.63
C GLY A 53 -0.48 22.32 -17.96
N THR A 54 -1.44 23.18 -18.28
CA THR A 54 -2.82 23.09 -17.76
C THR A 54 -3.47 21.76 -18.11
N ALA A 55 -3.39 21.31 -19.37
CA ALA A 55 -3.92 20.02 -19.80
C ALA A 55 -3.24 18.83 -19.09
N VAL A 56 -1.92 18.88 -18.92
CA VAL A 56 -1.15 17.86 -18.18
C VAL A 56 -1.54 17.84 -16.70
N ALA A 57 -1.72 19.00 -16.05
CA ALA A 57 -2.14 19.09 -14.66
C ALA A 57 -3.54 18.47 -14.44
N PHE A 58 -4.49 18.71 -15.35
CA PHE A 58 -5.79 18.03 -15.32
C PHE A 58 -5.65 16.52 -15.50
N TYR A 59 -4.87 16.06 -16.50
CA TYR A 59 -4.69 14.64 -16.77
C TYR A 59 -4.07 13.87 -15.58
N VAL A 60 -2.98 14.42 -15.01
CA VAL A 60 -2.33 13.87 -13.81
C VAL A 60 -3.27 13.94 -12.61
N GLY A 61 -4.09 15.00 -12.48
CA GLY A 61 -5.12 15.10 -11.45
C GLY A 61 -6.16 13.96 -11.52
N PHE A 62 -6.66 13.64 -12.72
CA PHE A 62 -7.57 12.51 -12.92
C PHE A 62 -6.90 11.16 -12.62
N LYS A 63 -5.65 10.95 -13.08
CA LYS A 63 -4.85 9.76 -12.71
C LYS A 63 -4.75 9.63 -11.20
N ASN A 64 -4.30 10.68 -10.52
CA ASN A 64 -4.07 10.68 -9.06
C ASN A 64 -5.33 10.35 -8.25
N ASN A 65 -6.50 10.82 -8.69
CA ASN A 65 -7.77 10.44 -8.05
C ASN A 65 -8.04 8.92 -8.18
N GLN A 66 -7.84 8.34 -9.36
CA GLN A 66 -8.00 6.89 -9.56
C GLN A 66 -6.94 6.06 -8.80
N SER A 67 -5.69 6.54 -8.74
CA SER A 67 -4.63 5.95 -7.93
C SER A 67 -4.99 5.98 -6.43
N TYR A 68 -5.53 7.11 -5.95
CA TYR A 68 -6.03 7.24 -4.59
C TYR A 68 -7.21 6.31 -4.30
N ASP A 69 -8.14 6.15 -5.24
CA ASP A 69 -9.28 5.23 -5.09
C ASP A 69 -8.84 3.76 -4.92
N ARG A 70 -7.77 3.32 -5.59
CA ARG A 70 -7.16 1.98 -5.36
C ARG A 70 -6.60 1.84 -3.94
N LEU A 71 -5.84 2.84 -3.47
CA LEU A 71 -5.32 2.88 -2.09
C LEU A 71 -6.45 2.98 -1.04
N TRP A 72 -7.56 3.64 -1.37
CA TRP A 72 -8.74 3.72 -0.52
C TRP A 72 -9.56 2.42 -0.52
N GLU A 73 -9.68 1.72 -1.65
CA GLU A 73 -10.28 0.38 -1.70
C GLU A 73 -9.49 -0.60 -0.84
N ALA A 74 -8.15 -0.61 -0.97
CA ALA A 74 -7.29 -1.43 -0.12
C ALA A 74 -7.48 -1.15 1.39
N ARG A 75 -7.64 0.12 1.79
CA ARG A 75 -7.96 0.48 3.18
C ARG A 75 -9.35 0.02 3.61
N LYS A 76 -10.37 0.11 2.75
CA LYS A 76 -11.73 -0.39 3.03
C LYS A 76 -11.74 -1.91 3.21
N ILE A 77 -11.03 -2.66 2.38
CA ILE A 77 -10.89 -4.13 2.46
C ILE A 77 -10.28 -4.53 3.82
N TRP A 78 -9.14 -3.96 4.18
CA TRP A 78 -8.50 -4.25 5.46
C TRP A 78 -9.33 -3.77 6.68
N GLY A 79 -10.11 -2.71 6.55
CA GLY A 79 -11.08 -2.29 7.57
C GLY A 79 -12.30 -3.23 7.70
N ALA A 80 -12.73 -3.84 6.60
CA ALA A 80 -13.77 -4.87 6.62
C ALA A 80 -13.25 -6.16 7.29
N LEU A 81 -12.00 -6.56 7.01
CA LEU A 81 -11.34 -7.67 7.72
C LEU A 81 -11.36 -7.46 9.25
N VAL A 82 -10.98 -6.28 9.77
CA VAL A 82 -11.05 -6.00 11.23
C VAL A 82 -12.44 -6.27 11.81
N ASN A 83 -13.48 -5.70 11.19
CA ASN A 83 -14.84 -5.81 11.70
C ASN A 83 -15.39 -7.24 11.60
N ASN A 84 -15.11 -7.93 10.50
CA ASN A 84 -15.60 -9.28 10.27
C ASN A 84 -14.85 -10.31 11.13
N SER A 85 -13.54 -10.13 11.40
CA SER A 85 -12.78 -10.94 12.36
C SER A 85 -13.37 -10.87 13.77
N ARG A 86 -13.66 -9.67 14.27
CA ARG A 86 -14.29 -9.46 15.59
C ARG A 86 -15.70 -10.08 15.69
N LYS A 87 -16.52 -9.94 14.64
CA LYS A 87 -17.82 -10.61 14.55
C LYS A 87 -17.67 -12.14 14.57
N PHE A 88 -16.80 -12.68 13.72
CA PHE A 88 -16.53 -14.10 13.62
C PHE A 88 -16.10 -14.68 14.97
N CYS A 89 -15.18 -14.03 15.68
CA CYS A 89 -14.76 -14.46 17.01
C CYS A 89 -15.87 -14.37 18.06
N THR A 90 -16.72 -13.34 18.01
CA THR A 90 -17.90 -13.26 18.88
C THR A 90 -18.83 -14.46 18.69
N MET A 91 -19.04 -14.89 17.44
CA MET A 91 -19.87 -16.05 17.10
C MET A 91 -19.18 -17.36 17.51
N VAL A 92 -17.91 -17.56 17.12
CA VAL A 92 -17.10 -18.74 17.47
C VAL A 92 -16.97 -18.91 19.00
N LYS A 93 -16.92 -17.83 19.78
CA LYS A 93 -16.91 -17.90 21.24
C LYS A 93 -18.28 -18.26 21.83
N ASN A 94 -19.35 -17.56 21.43
CA ASN A 94 -20.61 -17.56 22.19
C ASN A 94 -21.71 -18.43 21.61
N TYR A 95 -21.65 -18.85 20.34
CA TYR A 95 -22.67 -19.73 19.75
C TYR A 95 -22.61 -21.12 20.38
N SER A 96 -23.68 -21.50 21.05
CA SER A 96 -23.82 -22.80 21.71
C SER A 96 -25.16 -23.44 21.39
N SER A 97 -25.22 -24.76 21.55
CA SER A 97 -26.40 -25.59 21.37
C SER A 97 -26.72 -26.27 22.70
N THR A 98 -28.00 -26.34 23.05
CA THR A 98 -28.49 -26.98 24.29
C THR A 98 -28.26 -28.49 24.37
N LYS A 99 -27.70 -29.10 23.31
CA LYS A 99 -27.36 -30.53 23.23
C LYS A 99 -25.86 -30.82 23.33
N SER A 100 -25.01 -29.83 23.63
CA SER A 100 -23.56 -30.03 23.73
C SER A 100 -23.20 -30.94 24.91
N VAL A 101 -22.40 -31.98 24.65
CA VAL A 101 -22.06 -33.03 25.65
C VAL A 101 -20.64 -32.88 26.21
N ASP A 102 -19.70 -32.27 25.47
CA ASP A 102 -18.29 -32.13 25.87
C ASP A 102 -17.82 -30.68 25.75
N VAL A 103 -17.87 -29.96 26.87
CA VAL A 103 -17.51 -28.53 26.95
C VAL A 103 -16.03 -28.29 26.62
N GLN A 104 -15.14 -29.23 26.93
CA GLN A 104 -13.69 -29.03 26.85
C GLN A 104 -13.16 -29.26 25.43
N VAL A 105 -13.62 -30.30 24.74
CA VAL A 105 -13.29 -30.51 23.32
C VAL A 105 -13.82 -29.35 22.45
N HIS A 106 -15.01 -28.83 22.76
CA HIS A 106 -15.53 -27.65 22.06
C HIS A 106 -14.69 -26.39 22.29
N HIS A 107 -14.02 -26.24 23.43
CA HIS A 107 -13.15 -25.10 23.71
C HIS A 107 -11.91 -25.11 22.82
N GLU A 108 -11.22 -26.27 22.72
CA GLU A 108 -10.02 -26.39 21.90
C GLU A 108 -10.29 -26.20 20.41
N VAL A 109 -11.39 -26.75 19.87
CA VAL A 109 -11.79 -26.52 18.46
C VAL A 109 -12.10 -25.04 18.20
N ARG A 110 -12.73 -24.32 19.14
CA ARG A 110 -12.99 -22.88 19.00
C ARG A 110 -11.70 -22.08 19.02
N LYS A 111 -10.77 -22.40 19.93
CA LYS A 111 -9.43 -21.79 19.99
C LYS A 111 -8.64 -22.02 18.71
N GLU A 112 -8.67 -23.25 18.17
CA GLU A 112 -8.05 -23.61 16.89
C GLU A 112 -8.62 -22.79 15.72
N ILE A 113 -9.94 -22.56 15.67
CA ILE A 113 -10.57 -21.69 14.65
C ILE A 113 -10.02 -20.26 14.71
N ILE A 114 -9.89 -19.68 15.92
CA ILE A 114 -9.37 -18.31 16.09
C ILE A 114 -7.88 -18.24 15.74
N PHE A 115 -7.09 -19.22 16.13
CA PHE A 115 -5.66 -19.30 15.80
C PHE A 115 -5.44 -19.46 14.28
N ARG A 116 -6.22 -20.32 13.60
CA ARG A 116 -6.25 -20.40 12.13
C ARG A 116 -6.65 -19.07 11.48
N HIS A 117 -7.54 -18.31 12.11
CA HIS A 117 -7.97 -17.00 11.60
C HIS A 117 -6.88 -15.93 11.73
N ILE A 118 -6.16 -15.88 12.85
CA ILE A 118 -4.97 -15.02 13.02
C ILE A 118 -3.90 -15.40 11.98
N ALA A 119 -3.62 -16.69 11.83
CA ALA A 119 -2.69 -17.20 10.82
C ALA A 119 -3.10 -16.84 9.38
N TYR A 120 -4.40 -16.88 9.07
CA TYR A 120 -4.95 -16.46 7.78
C TYR A 120 -4.63 -14.99 7.46
N LEU A 121 -4.84 -14.08 8.41
CA LEU A 121 -4.56 -12.65 8.24
C LEU A 121 -3.07 -12.39 7.95
N TYR A 122 -2.17 -13.04 8.69
CA TYR A 122 -0.74 -12.96 8.43
C TYR A 122 -0.33 -13.61 7.11
N GLN A 123 -0.94 -14.74 6.74
CA GLN A 123 -0.67 -15.41 5.48
C GLN A 123 -1.13 -14.59 4.27
N LEU A 124 -2.29 -13.93 4.37
CA LEU A 124 -2.80 -13.01 3.36
C LEU A 124 -1.87 -11.79 3.21
N ARG A 125 -1.44 -11.19 4.33
CA ARG A 125 -0.45 -10.11 4.33
C ARG A 125 0.84 -10.54 3.59
N GLU A 126 1.38 -11.72 3.90
CA GLU A 126 2.60 -12.23 3.24
C GLU A 126 2.39 -12.53 1.75
N GLN A 127 1.20 -12.98 1.33
CA GLN A 127 0.88 -13.13 -0.09
C GLN A 127 0.83 -11.78 -0.81
N LEU A 128 0.15 -10.78 -0.23
CA LEU A 128 0.03 -9.44 -0.81
C LEU A 128 1.37 -8.69 -0.82
N LEU A 129 2.28 -8.97 0.11
CA LEU A 129 3.63 -8.40 0.14
C LEU A 129 4.60 -9.01 -0.90
N LYS A 130 4.27 -10.13 -1.54
CA LYS A 130 5.12 -10.72 -2.61
C LYS A 130 5.15 -9.77 -3.81
N PRO A 131 6.32 -9.24 -4.21
CA PRO A 131 6.36 -8.23 -5.26
C PRO A 131 6.07 -8.85 -6.64
N VAL A 132 5.24 -8.19 -7.44
CA VAL A 132 4.88 -8.61 -8.82
C VAL A 132 5.70 -7.84 -9.87
N PRO A 133 5.86 -8.33 -11.12
CA PRO A 133 6.85 -7.79 -12.07
C PRO A 133 6.72 -6.32 -12.47
N TRP A 134 5.58 -5.68 -12.21
CA TRP A 134 5.28 -4.28 -12.55
C TRP A 134 5.29 -3.33 -11.35
N GLU A 135 5.55 -3.83 -10.14
CA GLU A 135 5.67 -2.99 -8.93
C GLU A 135 7.02 -2.30 -8.86
N HIS A 136 7.07 -1.14 -8.19
CA HIS A 136 8.24 -0.27 -8.13
C HIS A 136 9.48 -1.00 -7.57
N VAL A 137 9.27 -1.93 -6.63
CA VAL A 137 10.31 -2.78 -6.03
C VAL A 137 10.93 -3.79 -7.01
N LYS A 138 10.25 -4.15 -8.11
CA LYS A 138 10.73 -5.10 -9.13
C LYS A 138 11.16 -4.45 -10.46
N LEU A 139 11.06 -3.13 -10.58
CA LEU A 139 11.59 -2.41 -11.74
C LEU A 139 13.10 -2.65 -11.89
N ARG A 140 13.59 -2.68 -13.13
CA ARG A 140 15.03 -2.82 -13.40
C ARG A 140 15.79 -1.53 -13.03
N TRP A 141 17.10 -1.65 -12.88
CA TRP A 141 18.02 -0.52 -12.74
C TRP A 141 17.87 0.29 -11.42
N ILE A 142 18.39 1.52 -11.38
CA ILE A 142 18.53 2.35 -10.16
C ILE A 142 17.21 2.50 -9.38
N TYR A 143 16.07 2.67 -10.06
CA TYR A 143 14.77 2.91 -9.41
C TYR A 143 14.28 1.70 -8.59
N GLY A 144 14.42 0.48 -9.11
CA GLY A 144 14.11 -0.73 -8.34
C GLY A 144 15.05 -0.91 -7.15
N SER A 145 16.35 -0.72 -7.36
CA SER A 145 17.35 -0.77 -6.27
C SER A 145 17.08 0.27 -5.18
N TYR A 146 16.59 1.45 -5.53
CA TYR A 146 16.20 2.49 -4.58
C TYR A 146 14.97 2.08 -3.76
N ASN A 147 13.91 1.58 -4.41
CA ASN A 147 12.69 1.18 -3.71
C ASN A 147 12.86 -0.11 -2.90
N GLN A 148 13.69 -1.05 -3.36
CA GLN A 148 14.09 -2.21 -2.57
C GLN A 148 14.79 -1.78 -1.27
N ARG A 149 15.75 -0.85 -1.33
CA ARG A 149 16.40 -0.30 -0.12
C ARG A 149 15.41 0.39 0.83
N ARG A 150 14.41 1.11 0.30
CA ARG A 150 13.34 1.73 1.09
C ARG A 150 12.49 0.68 1.80
N ARG A 151 12.06 -0.37 1.08
CA ARG A 151 11.33 -1.52 1.63
C ARG A 151 12.15 -2.23 2.71
N GLU A 152 13.40 -2.59 2.42
CA GLU A 152 14.32 -3.21 3.37
C GLU A 152 14.51 -2.37 4.64
N LYS A 153 14.53 -1.03 4.53
CA LYS A 153 14.57 -0.16 5.71
C LYS A 153 13.30 -0.29 6.57
N VAL A 154 12.11 -0.28 5.95
CA VAL A 154 10.84 -0.47 6.68
C VAL A 154 10.84 -1.83 7.39
N PHE A 155 11.14 -2.92 6.68
CA PHE A 155 11.21 -4.25 7.29
C PHE A 155 12.25 -4.35 8.41
N ARG A 156 13.40 -3.67 8.29
CA ARG A 156 14.44 -3.62 9.33
C ARG A 156 13.98 -2.90 10.60
N ASN A 157 13.25 -1.79 10.46
CA ASN A 157 12.67 -1.06 11.60
C ASN A 157 11.74 -2.00 12.39
N PHE A 158 10.82 -2.68 11.70
CA PHE A 158 9.83 -3.60 12.31
C PHE A 158 10.36 -5.02 12.54
N LYS A 159 11.67 -5.28 12.44
CA LYS A 159 12.22 -6.65 12.55
C LYS A 159 11.80 -7.34 13.85
N LYS A 160 11.91 -6.66 15.00
CA LYS A 160 11.54 -7.24 16.31
C LYS A 160 10.07 -7.67 16.38
N ASP A 161 9.19 -6.95 15.70
CA ASP A 161 7.75 -7.22 15.68
C ASP A 161 7.41 -8.39 14.74
N LEU A 162 8.20 -8.55 13.66
CA LEU A 162 8.14 -9.69 12.73
C LEU A 162 8.70 -10.96 13.38
N ASP A 163 9.85 -10.88 14.05
CA ASP A 163 10.47 -12.00 14.77
C ASP A 163 9.51 -12.57 15.85
N GLN A 164 8.65 -11.74 16.45
CA GLN A 164 7.60 -12.19 17.39
C GLN A 164 6.51 -13.06 16.72
N LEU A 165 6.18 -12.81 15.45
CA LEU A 165 5.15 -13.60 14.74
C LEU A 165 5.57 -15.06 14.58
N GLU A 166 6.85 -15.29 14.27
CA GLU A 166 7.42 -16.63 14.15
C GLU A 166 7.37 -17.37 15.50
N GLY A 167 7.57 -16.65 16.61
CA GLY A 167 7.50 -17.18 17.97
C GLY A 167 6.11 -17.54 18.49
N MET A 168 5.03 -16.95 17.95
CA MET A 168 3.65 -17.17 18.43
C MET A 168 2.90 -18.31 17.72
N ALA A 169 3.46 -18.87 16.64
CA ALA A 169 3.14 -20.18 16.05
C ALA A 169 1.69 -20.70 16.15
N TYR A 170 0.70 -19.92 15.69
CA TYR A 170 -0.75 -20.27 15.72
C TYR A 170 -1.18 -21.51 14.92
N LEU A 171 -0.31 -22.09 14.10
CA LEU A 171 -0.63 -23.27 13.28
C LEU A 171 0.01 -24.53 13.82
N SER A 172 -0.79 -25.61 13.87
CA SER A 172 -0.31 -26.95 14.16
C SER A 172 0.74 -27.40 13.13
N PRO A 173 1.63 -28.37 13.47
CA PRO A 173 2.59 -28.92 12.52
C PRO A 173 1.91 -29.51 11.26
N GLU A 174 0.75 -30.12 11.44
CA GLU A 174 -0.08 -30.70 10.38
C GLU A 174 -0.63 -29.63 9.43
N ASP A 175 -1.13 -28.51 9.97
CA ASP A 175 -1.58 -27.37 9.16
C ASP A 175 -0.43 -26.77 8.38
N LYS A 176 0.75 -26.58 9.01
CA LYS A 176 1.96 -26.08 8.33
C LYS A 176 2.34 -26.99 7.14
N GLN A 177 2.39 -28.31 7.35
CA GLN A 177 2.71 -29.27 6.30
C GLN A 177 1.67 -29.31 5.17
N ALA A 178 0.39 -29.15 5.49
CA ALA A 178 -0.68 -29.06 4.49
C ALA A 178 -0.53 -27.78 3.63
N LEU A 179 -0.18 -26.65 4.25
CA LEU A 179 0.00 -25.38 3.54
C LEU A 179 1.20 -25.36 2.61
N ASP A 180 2.26 -26.11 2.87
CA ASP A 180 3.45 -26.15 2.00
C ASP A 180 3.20 -26.80 0.64
N ARG A 181 2.08 -27.52 0.48
CA ARG A 181 1.70 -28.20 -0.78
C ARG A 181 0.75 -27.39 -1.66
N VAL A 182 0.30 -26.21 -1.24
CA VAL A 182 -0.72 -25.41 -1.95
C VAL A 182 -0.22 -24.04 -2.39
N HIS A 183 -0.73 -23.55 -3.52
CA HIS A 183 -0.39 -22.22 -4.03
C HIS A 183 -1.04 -21.09 -3.23
N ASN A 184 -2.35 -21.17 -2.96
CA ASN A 184 -3.07 -20.16 -2.17
C ASN A 184 -3.23 -20.59 -0.70
N LYS A 185 -2.19 -20.35 0.09
CA LYS A 185 -2.15 -20.69 1.52
C LYS A 185 -3.24 -20.02 2.36
N ALA A 186 -3.59 -18.75 2.10
CA ALA A 186 -4.64 -18.07 2.87
C ALA A 186 -6.04 -18.66 2.59
N THR A 187 -6.35 -18.93 1.33
CA THR A 187 -7.58 -19.64 0.93
C THR A 187 -7.72 -20.98 1.65
N GLN A 188 -6.64 -21.75 1.75
CA GLN A 188 -6.69 -23.06 2.41
C GLN A 188 -6.86 -22.98 3.93
N LEU A 189 -6.49 -21.85 4.56
CA LEU A 189 -6.80 -21.59 5.97
C LEU A 189 -8.27 -21.25 6.20
N LEU A 190 -8.95 -20.61 5.25
CA LEU A 190 -10.40 -20.39 5.29
C LEU A 190 -11.17 -21.71 5.09
N ASP A 191 -10.73 -22.57 4.17
CA ASP A 191 -11.29 -23.93 3.99
C ASP A 191 -11.16 -24.76 5.29
N LYS A 192 -9.98 -24.74 5.93
CA LYS A 192 -9.78 -25.38 7.25
C LYS A 192 -10.66 -24.78 8.36
N GLN A 193 -10.99 -23.48 8.31
CA GLN A 193 -11.98 -22.90 9.23
C GLN A 193 -13.39 -23.45 8.96
N THR A 194 -13.82 -23.55 7.70
CA THR A 194 -15.11 -24.18 7.33
C THR A 194 -15.18 -25.64 7.81
N GLN A 195 -14.10 -26.42 7.66
CA GLN A 195 -14.02 -27.79 8.17
C GLN A 195 -14.17 -27.86 9.70
N ALA A 196 -13.52 -26.96 10.44
CA ALA A 196 -13.65 -26.90 11.91
C ALA A 196 -15.04 -26.42 12.37
N VAL A 197 -15.70 -25.52 11.63
CA VAL A 197 -17.10 -25.14 11.88
C VAL A 197 -18.04 -26.33 11.60
N GLN A 198 -17.78 -27.12 10.55
CA GLN A 198 -18.53 -28.36 10.29
C GLN A 198 -18.34 -29.39 11.41
N LEU A 199 -17.13 -29.49 11.99
CA LEU A 199 -16.88 -30.35 13.15
C LEU A 199 -17.71 -29.92 14.37
N LEU A 200 -17.81 -28.62 14.65
CA LEU A 200 -18.69 -28.10 15.72
C LEU A 200 -20.17 -28.46 15.50
N LEU A 201 -20.65 -28.46 14.25
CA LEU A 201 -22.03 -28.87 13.93
C LEU A 201 -22.21 -30.39 14.12
N ASN A 202 -21.27 -31.19 13.64
CA ASN A 202 -21.28 -32.66 13.76
C ASN A 202 -21.25 -33.11 15.23
N GLN A 203 -20.52 -32.39 16.09
CA GLN A 203 -20.46 -32.62 17.55
C GLN A 203 -21.64 -31.99 18.32
N HIS A 204 -22.63 -31.41 17.63
CA HIS A 204 -23.78 -30.70 18.22
C HIS A 204 -23.42 -29.53 19.15
N ALA A 205 -22.20 -28.97 19.01
CA ALA A 205 -21.72 -27.79 19.73
C ALA A 205 -22.43 -26.49 19.26
N ILE A 206 -22.84 -26.48 17.99
CA ILE A 206 -23.65 -25.44 17.33
C ILE A 206 -24.82 -26.08 16.59
N ASN A 207 -25.83 -25.29 16.24
CA ASN A 207 -26.94 -25.70 15.37
C ASN A 207 -26.77 -25.22 13.92
N ALA A 208 -27.66 -25.65 13.02
CA ALA A 208 -27.56 -25.33 11.58
C ALA A 208 -27.67 -23.82 11.27
N LEU A 209 -28.47 -23.05 12.01
CA LEU A 209 -28.58 -21.60 11.82
C LEU A 209 -27.27 -20.90 12.20
N GLN A 210 -26.71 -21.27 13.35
CA GLN A 210 -25.39 -20.79 13.80
C GLN A 210 -24.26 -21.17 12.83
N GLN A 211 -24.35 -22.34 12.18
CA GLN A 211 -23.39 -22.75 11.14
C GLN A 211 -23.51 -21.87 9.89
N ILE A 212 -24.72 -21.52 9.45
CA ILE A 212 -24.96 -20.61 8.31
C ILE A 212 -24.39 -19.22 8.59
N ASP A 213 -24.60 -18.68 9.80
CA ASP A 213 -24.06 -17.37 10.21
C ASP A 213 -22.52 -17.37 10.23
N LEU A 214 -21.91 -18.43 10.79
CA LEU A 214 -20.46 -18.62 10.79
C LEU A 214 -19.89 -18.77 9.37
N GLN A 215 -20.54 -19.54 8.50
CA GLN A 215 -20.11 -19.69 7.11
C GLN A 215 -20.26 -18.39 6.32
N THR A 216 -21.29 -17.58 6.60
CA THR A 216 -21.46 -16.26 6.00
C THR A 216 -20.32 -15.31 6.37
N ALA A 217 -19.84 -15.36 7.62
CA ALA A 217 -18.64 -14.63 8.02
C ALA A 217 -17.38 -15.13 7.29
N ILE A 218 -17.19 -16.45 7.16
CA ILE A 218 -16.07 -17.03 6.41
C ILE A 218 -16.11 -16.60 4.93
N ASN A 219 -17.28 -16.62 4.31
CA ASN A 219 -17.48 -16.15 2.93
C ASN A 219 -17.08 -14.67 2.77
N SER A 220 -17.36 -13.81 3.75
CA SER A 220 -16.90 -12.42 3.71
C SER A 220 -15.37 -12.28 3.70
N PHE A 221 -14.62 -13.22 4.30
CA PHE A 221 -13.16 -13.22 4.21
C PHE A 221 -12.67 -13.62 2.82
N TYR A 222 -13.34 -14.58 2.16
CA TYR A 222 -13.07 -14.91 0.75
C TYR A 222 -13.30 -13.71 -0.17
N GLU A 223 -14.38 -12.96 0.03
CA GLU A 223 -14.68 -11.75 -0.75
C GLU A 223 -13.59 -10.69 -0.58
N GLU A 224 -13.21 -10.37 0.66
CA GLU A 224 -12.19 -9.37 0.94
C GLU A 224 -10.77 -9.82 0.48
N GLN A 225 -10.45 -11.12 0.59
CA GLN A 225 -9.24 -11.69 -0.01
C GLN A 225 -9.24 -11.51 -1.53
N GLY A 226 -10.31 -11.92 -2.22
CA GLY A 226 -10.41 -11.83 -3.68
C GLY A 226 -10.34 -10.38 -4.19
N ARG A 227 -10.88 -9.42 -3.44
CA ARG A 227 -10.74 -7.99 -3.72
C ARG A 227 -9.31 -7.48 -3.54
N ALA A 228 -8.61 -7.90 -2.48
CA ALA A 228 -7.21 -7.54 -2.28
C ALA A 228 -6.30 -8.14 -3.36
N GLU A 229 -6.50 -9.41 -3.69
CA GLU A 229 -5.79 -10.10 -4.78
C GLU A 229 -6.06 -9.44 -6.13
N ARG A 230 -7.28 -8.98 -6.41
CA ARG A 230 -7.60 -8.20 -7.62
C ARG A 230 -6.82 -6.89 -7.66
N ILE A 231 -6.76 -6.12 -6.56
CA ILE A 231 -5.96 -4.89 -6.50
C ILE A 231 -4.47 -5.17 -6.76
N LYS A 232 -3.93 -6.27 -6.21
CA LYS A 232 -2.54 -6.69 -6.37
C LYS A 232 -2.22 -7.15 -7.79
N ASN A 233 -3.07 -8.00 -8.37
CA ASN A 233 -2.80 -8.71 -9.62
C ASN A 233 -3.30 -7.97 -10.87
N SER A 234 -4.25 -7.03 -10.74
CA SER A 234 -4.74 -6.18 -11.82
C SER A 234 -4.16 -4.76 -11.68
N PRO A 235 -3.07 -4.41 -12.38
CA PRO A 235 -2.53 -3.06 -12.36
C PRO A 235 -3.51 -2.04 -12.98
N PHE A 236 -3.37 -0.77 -12.60
CA PHE A 236 -4.04 0.34 -13.28
C PHE A 236 -3.72 0.31 -14.79
N PRO A 237 -4.67 0.65 -15.68
CA PRO A 237 -4.50 0.35 -17.10
C PRO A 237 -3.32 1.15 -17.68
N ARG A 238 -2.27 0.41 -18.08
CA ARG A 238 -0.92 0.97 -18.31
C ARG A 238 -0.86 2.11 -19.32
N GLN A 239 -1.81 2.19 -20.24
CA GLN A 239 -1.93 3.30 -21.18
C GLN A 239 -2.05 4.65 -20.45
N TYR A 240 -2.88 4.75 -19.41
CA TYR A 240 -3.04 5.99 -18.64
C TYR A 240 -1.78 6.33 -17.83
N ALA A 241 -1.20 5.34 -17.13
CA ALA A 241 0.04 5.53 -16.37
C ALA A 241 1.20 5.99 -17.27
N SER A 242 1.43 5.30 -18.40
CA SER A 242 2.52 5.61 -19.33
C SER A 242 2.32 6.94 -20.05
N LEU A 243 1.09 7.28 -20.46
CA LEU A 243 0.83 8.58 -21.10
C LEU A 243 1.00 9.75 -20.11
N SER A 244 0.59 9.58 -18.84
CA SER A 244 0.82 10.59 -17.80
C SER A 244 2.31 10.92 -17.65
N PHE A 245 3.14 9.88 -17.51
CA PHE A 245 4.60 10.02 -17.43
C PHE A 245 5.20 10.70 -18.67
N VAL A 246 4.78 10.31 -19.87
CA VAL A 246 5.24 10.92 -21.13
C VAL A 246 4.84 12.39 -21.23
N PHE A 247 3.59 12.73 -20.89
CA PHE A 247 3.10 14.12 -20.96
C PHE A 247 3.80 15.03 -19.95
N VAL A 248 4.01 14.56 -18.71
CA VAL A 248 4.81 15.27 -17.70
C VAL A 248 6.25 15.43 -18.16
N GLY A 249 6.86 14.39 -18.73
CA GLY A 249 8.21 14.45 -19.30
C GLY A 249 8.35 15.50 -20.40
N ILE A 250 7.42 15.53 -21.36
CA ILE A 250 7.38 16.53 -22.44
C ILE A 250 7.20 17.94 -21.88
N PHE A 251 6.24 18.16 -20.97
CA PHE A 251 6.01 19.47 -20.38
C PHE A 251 7.24 19.99 -19.62
N VAL A 252 7.83 19.16 -18.76
CA VAL A 252 9.02 19.52 -17.96
C VAL A 252 10.24 19.75 -18.85
N PHE A 253 10.40 19.00 -19.94
CA PHE A 253 11.45 19.23 -20.92
C PHE A 253 11.31 20.58 -21.62
N LEU A 254 10.08 20.95 -22.04
CA LEU A 254 9.78 22.21 -22.73
C LEU A 254 9.74 23.43 -21.80
N LEU A 255 9.58 23.22 -20.49
CA LEU A 255 9.42 24.24 -19.47
C LEU A 255 10.45 25.40 -19.52
N PRO A 256 11.78 25.17 -19.55
CA PRO A 256 12.75 26.25 -19.61
C PRO A 256 12.62 27.13 -20.86
N PHE A 257 12.28 26.54 -22.01
CA PHE A 257 12.19 27.25 -23.29
C PHE A 257 11.07 28.29 -23.29
N GLY A 258 9.97 28.06 -22.56
CA GLY A 258 8.90 29.06 -22.43
C GLY A 258 9.13 30.05 -21.29
N ILE A 259 9.70 29.61 -20.16
CA ILE A 259 9.95 30.49 -19.00
C ILE A 259 11.06 31.50 -19.30
N VAL A 260 12.15 31.10 -19.97
CA VAL A 260 13.34 31.96 -20.14
C VAL A 260 13.03 33.28 -20.86
N GLY A 261 12.17 33.24 -21.88
CA GLY A 261 11.76 34.43 -22.62
C GLY A 261 10.92 35.41 -21.80
N GLU A 262 10.04 34.92 -20.92
CA GLU A 262 9.21 35.79 -20.07
C GLU A 262 10.06 36.52 -19.03
N PHE A 263 11.00 35.83 -18.38
CA PHE A 263 11.94 36.47 -17.45
C PHE A 263 12.96 37.39 -18.16
N ALA A 264 13.27 37.13 -19.43
CA ALA A 264 14.12 38.01 -20.23
C ALA A 264 13.48 39.37 -20.55
N LYS A 265 12.15 39.44 -20.69
CA LYS A 265 11.42 40.71 -20.89
C LYS A 265 11.56 41.67 -19.71
N LEU A 266 11.85 41.16 -18.51
CA LEU A 266 12.07 41.97 -17.29
C LEU A 266 13.45 42.64 -17.26
N GLY A 267 14.37 42.26 -18.15
CA GLY A 267 15.66 42.90 -18.34
C GLY A 267 16.75 42.53 -17.32
N GLY A 268 17.98 42.92 -17.65
CA GLY A 268 19.16 42.74 -16.79
C GLY A 268 19.43 41.28 -16.39
N ALA A 269 19.73 41.06 -15.12
CA ALA A 269 20.00 39.72 -14.57
C ALA A 269 18.73 38.90 -14.25
N MET A 270 17.51 39.45 -14.44
CA MET A 270 16.26 38.78 -14.07
C MET A 270 16.01 37.49 -14.86
N VAL A 271 16.67 37.30 -16.01
CA VAL A 271 16.69 36.04 -16.77
C VAL A 271 17.02 34.84 -15.89
N TRP A 272 17.94 34.99 -14.94
CA TRP A 272 18.39 33.92 -14.06
C TRP A 272 17.32 33.43 -13.07
N LEU A 273 16.28 34.23 -12.79
CA LEU A 273 15.13 33.79 -11.98
C LEU A 273 14.30 32.69 -12.66
N SER A 274 14.43 32.53 -13.98
CA SER A 274 13.85 31.39 -14.70
C SER A 274 14.29 30.05 -14.10
N VAL A 275 15.54 29.93 -13.64
CA VAL A 275 16.11 28.68 -13.11
C VAL A 275 15.40 28.20 -11.84
N PRO A 276 15.36 28.95 -10.72
CA PRO A 276 14.65 28.51 -9.52
C PRO A 276 13.14 28.38 -9.75
N VAL A 277 12.51 29.31 -10.48
CA VAL A 277 11.05 29.28 -10.71
C VAL A 277 10.64 28.07 -11.55
N GLY A 278 11.31 27.83 -12.69
CA GLY A 278 11.04 26.66 -13.53
C GLY A 278 11.44 25.34 -12.88
N SER A 279 12.50 25.31 -12.06
CA SER A 279 12.84 24.12 -11.28
C SER A 279 11.75 23.76 -10.27
N ILE A 280 11.16 24.75 -9.61
CA ILE A 280 10.02 24.55 -8.68
C ILE A 280 8.78 24.07 -9.44
N ILE A 281 8.43 24.71 -10.57
CA ILE A 281 7.26 24.30 -11.38
C ILE A 281 7.46 22.86 -11.88
N GLY A 282 8.61 22.54 -12.48
CA GLY A 282 8.91 21.18 -12.94
C GLY A 282 8.89 20.16 -11.81
N PHE A 283 9.41 20.52 -10.64
CA PHE A 283 9.36 19.68 -9.43
C PHE A 283 7.92 19.41 -8.96
N VAL A 284 7.01 20.38 -9.05
CA VAL A 284 5.58 20.17 -8.71
C VAL A 284 4.93 19.14 -9.64
N TYR A 285 5.15 19.22 -10.96
CA TYR A 285 4.58 18.23 -11.90
C TYR A 285 5.17 16.82 -11.70
N VAL A 286 6.48 16.72 -11.47
CA VAL A 286 7.14 15.45 -11.12
C VAL A 286 6.60 14.88 -9.80
N MET A 287 6.41 15.74 -8.78
CA MET A 287 5.79 15.35 -7.51
C MET A 287 4.36 14.84 -7.68
N MET A 288 3.54 15.50 -8.51
CA MET A 288 2.17 15.05 -8.80
C MET A 288 2.16 13.67 -9.45
N GLU A 289 3.00 13.43 -10.46
CA GLU A 289 3.10 12.13 -11.14
C GLU A 289 3.56 11.01 -10.19
N LEU A 290 4.57 11.28 -9.35
CA LEU A 290 5.05 10.31 -8.35
C LEU A 290 3.99 10.01 -7.28
N ILE A 291 3.22 11.00 -6.82
CA ILE A 291 2.16 10.75 -5.83
C ILE A 291 1.08 9.81 -6.40
N GLY A 292 0.72 9.96 -7.68
CA GLY A 292 -0.15 9.01 -8.38
C GLY A 292 0.46 7.61 -8.43
N ASP A 293 1.64 7.50 -9.04
CA ASP A 293 2.39 6.24 -9.27
C ASP A 293 2.50 5.40 -7.98
N TYR A 294 3.02 5.98 -6.89
CA TYR A 294 3.14 5.28 -5.59
C TYR A 294 1.81 5.02 -4.88
N SER A 295 0.71 5.70 -5.23
CA SER A 295 -0.62 5.39 -4.66
C SER A 295 -1.30 4.21 -5.37
N GLU A 296 -0.89 3.87 -6.59
CA GLU A 296 -1.51 2.79 -7.37
C GLU A 296 -1.30 1.40 -6.75
N ASN A 297 -0.19 1.16 -6.03
CA ASN A 297 0.18 -0.16 -5.52
C ASN A 297 0.24 -0.17 -3.98
N PRO A 298 -0.88 -0.46 -3.29
CA PRO A 298 -1.01 -0.27 -1.85
C PRO A 298 -0.38 -1.36 -0.96
N PHE A 299 0.36 -2.31 -1.55
CA PHE A 299 0.83 -3.55 -0.92
C PHE A 299 2.32 -3.90 -1.23
N GLU A 300 3.16 -2.92 -1.58
CA GLU A 300 4.59 -3.17 -1.87
C GLU A 300 5.45 -3.33 -0.59
N GLY A 301 4.96 -2.84 0.56
CA GLY A 301 5.69 -2.76 1.82
C GLY A 301 6.48 -1.45 1.97
N LEU A 302 6.02 -0.38 1.32
CA LEU A 302 6.60 0.96 1.40
C LEU A 302 5.91 1.81 2.49
N SER A 303 6.51 2.96 2.80
CA SER A 303 6.04 3.88 3.85
C SER A 303 4.61 4.40 3.62
N ASN A 304 4.22 4.58 2.36
CA ASN A 304 2.91 5.12 1.92
C ASN A 304 1.78 4.08 1.91
N ASP A 305 2.11 2.78 2.03
CA ASP A 305 1.19 1.66 1.82
C ASP A 305 0.23 1.43 3.01
N VAL A 306 -0.74 0.53 2.84
CA VAL A 306 -1.63 0.09 3.93
C VAL A 306 -0.80 -0.54 5.06
N PRO A 307 -1.04 -0.20 6.34
CA PRO A 307 -0.26 -0.71 7.46
C PRO A 307 -0.73 -2.11 7.87
N MET A 308 -0.51 -3.08 6.98
CA MET A 308 -1.03 -4.44 7.12
C MET A 308 -0.50 -5.16 8.37
N LEU A 309 0.76 -4.94 8.78
CA LEU A 309 1.30 -5.59 9.98
C LEU A 309 0.55 -5.14 11.24
N SER A 310 0.29 -3.84 11.34
CA SER A 310 -0.37 -3.22 12.48
C SER A 310 -1.87 -3.52 12.51
N ILE A 311 -2.51 -3.65 11.34
CA ILE A 311 -3.89 -4.12 11.25
C ILE A 311 -3.99 -5.58 11.69
N CYS A 312 -3.11 -6.48 11.19
CA CYS A 312 -3.07 -7.87 11.65
C CYS A 312 -2.83 -7.96 13.17
N ARG A 313 -1.85 -7.21 13.72
CA ARG A 313 -1.53 -7.19 15.16
C ARG A 313 -2.69 -6.69 16.01
N ASN A 314 -3.42 -5.66 15.56
CA ASN A 314 -4.58 -5.16 16.31
C ASN A 314 -5.69 -6.21 16.34
N ILE A 315 -5.97 -6.87 15.22
CA ILE A 315 -6.93 -7.98 15.18
C ILE A 315 -6.46 -9.14 16.07
N GLU A 316 -5.19 -9.54 15.95
CA GLU A 316 -4.56 -10.58 16.79
C GLU A 316 -4.75 -10.28 18.29
N ILE A 317 -4.50 -9.05 18.73
CA ILE A 317 -4.72 -8.62 20.12
C ILE A 317 -6.21 -8.72 20.50
N ASP A 318 -7.12 -8.12 19.72
CA ASP A 318 -8.55 -8.16 20.00
C ASP A 318 -9.04 -9.61 20.15
N LEU A 319 -8.61 -10.50 19.25
CA LEU A 319 -9.03 -11.89 19.18
C LEU A 319 -8.51 -12.71 20.38
N LEU A 320 -7.25 -12.52 20.76
CA LEU A 320 -6.64 -13.18 21.91
C LEU A 320 -7.25 -12.72 23.23
N GLU A 321 -7.50 -11.42 23.38
CA GLU A 321 -8.24 -10.85 24.52
C GLU A 321 -9.68 -11.39 24.60
N MET A 322 -10.37 -11.48 23.45
CA MET A 322 -11.75 -11.99 23.38
C MET A 322 -11.85 -13.45 23.83
N ILE A 323 -10.88 -14.31 23.52
CA ILE A 323 -10.88 -15.72 23.99
C ILE A 323 -10.20 -15.92 25.36
N GLY A 324 -9.51 -14.91 25.89
CA GLY A 324 -8.90 -14.94 27.22
C GLY A 324 -7.49 -15.55 27.28
N GLU A 325 -6.71 -15.49 26.19
CA GLU A 325 -5.30 -15.91 26.23
C GLU A 325 -4.47 -14.97 27.11
N GLN A 326 -3.51 -15.53 27.86
CA GLN A 326 -2.60 -14.73 28.69
C GLN A 326 -1.42 -14.13 27.89
N HIS A 327 -1.06 -14.74 26.77
CA HIS A 327 0.08 -14.34 25.95
C HIS A 327 -0.36 -13.42 24.79
N ILE A 328 -0.73 -12.19 25.14
CA ILE A 328 -1.14 -11.16 24.19
C ILE A 328 0.09 -10.37 23.69
N PRO A 329 0.31 -10.25 22.36
CA PRO A 329 1.39 -9.44 21.81
C PRO A 329 1.16 -7.94 22.03
N LYS A 330 2.23 -7.14 21.92
CA LYS A 330 2.13 -5.69 22.04
C LYS A 330 1.67 -5.04 20.73
N VAL A 331 0.86 -3.99 20.84
CA VAL A 331 0.44 -3.12 19.71
C VAL A 331 1.67 -2.59 18.98
N ILE A 332 1.65 -2.66 17.63
CA ILE A 332 2.73 -2.09 16.81
C ILE A 332 2.78 -0.57 17.01
N GLN A 333 3.91 -0.09 17.52
CA GLN A 333 4.17 1.33 17.64
C GLN A 333 4.74 1.88 16.34
N ALA A 334 4.35 3.11 15.96
CA ALA A 334 4.87 3.74 14.77
C ALA A 334 6.38 4.05 14.91
N GLN A 335 7.17 3.58 13.95
CA GLN A 335 8.61 3.82 13.90
C GLN A 335 8.93 4.87 12.82
N GLU A 336 9.71 5.89 13.17
CA GLU A 336 10.02 7.03 12.27
C GLU A 336 8.77 7.76 11.70
N ASN A 337 7.62 7.72 12.40
CA ASN A 337 6.28 8.18 11.94
C ASN A 337 5.65 7.33 10.82
N ILE A 338 6.13 6.09 10.64
CA ILE A 338 5.55 5.09 9.75
C ILE A 338 4.91 4.00 10.61
N LEU A 339 3.70 3.61 10.25
CA LEU A 339 3.02 2.41 10.73
C LEU A 339 3.07 1.37 9.59
N PHE A 340 3.42 0.11 9.87
CA PHE A 340 3.62 -0.94 8.86
C PHE A 340 2.48 -1.97 8.86
#